data_AF-A0A7Y0JG53-F1
#
_entry.id   AF-A0A7Y0JG53-F1
#
_cell.length_a   1.000
_cell.length_b   1.000
_cell.length_c   1.000
_cell.angle_alpha   90.00
_cell.angle_beta   90.00
_cell.angle_gamma   90.00
#
_symmetry.space_group_name_H-M   'P 1'
#
loop_
_entity.id
_entity.type
_entity.pdbx_description
1 polymer ?
#
loop_
_entity_poly.entity_id
_entity_poly.type
_entity_poly.pdbx_seq_one_letter_code
_entity_poly.pdbx_strand_id
1 'polypeptide(L)'
;MLYGIATATTALLLAAVLSALFRAPALRLGLVDRRRVRPVPLLGGVAVVASTCLVAAAGGWTGAAPLGDGVGRLLAAGAGVAVLGLVADVWRLSNRILLVGTVVAAAFVVPYDETGLPAGLAAVAWIACVAAAFRGLDHADGLAGTVGVLTAFGAGACAAAEMMDDLAVLLSILAAALTGFLMHNWHPARIAFGACGSLFTGFVLAASAVLVRTGYDAGPTAAVLFGLTALASADAVLVVLSRRLAGRPLRRRGPDHLAHRLRRLGLTPPGATVLLGVAAFATVLVGVLVHTGWLAPTGALWAAGAVLAAALALLRVRVYGPRRPGGPPGTATHRHTTFGRHTTLGRPTGSHRDPRAARDTGVRRGRDTGAHRTAGTGFPAPSAAPTPTSNRSSTRMSPFEAYGGRGRAGDETPAKGRRAPGGTGALGAPRGPGADARGMRVPPASRGQAPAPPPQQSASSQLRESLRVRDG
;
A
#
# COMPACT_ATOMS: atom_id res chain seq x y z
N MET A 1 -23.50 27.22 -12.13
CA MET A 1 -24.40 26.09 -11.79
C MET A 1 -24.42 24.98 -12.84
N LEU A 2 -25.33 24.97 -13.84
CA LEU A 2 -25.50 23.83 -14.77
C LEU A 2 -24.20 23.27 -15.37
N TYR A 3 -23.32 24.15 -15.84
CA TYR A 3 -22.03 23.78 -16.40
C TYR A 3 -21.12 23.02 -15.42
N GLY A 4 -21.09 23.39 -14.14
CA GLY A 4 -20.33 22.68 -13.10
C GLY A 4 -20.86 21.27 -12.82
N ILE A 5 -22.17 21.07 -12.95
CA ILE A 5 -22.81 19.74 -12.86
C ILE A 5 -22.43 18.90 -14.10
N ALA A 6 -22.42 19.50 -15.29
CA ALA A 6 -22.06 18.83 -16.53
C ALA A 6 -20.57 18.40 -16.56
N THR A 7 -19.64 19.28 -16.16
CA THR A 7 -18.21 18.93 -16.07
C THR A 7 -17.95 17.89 -14.99
N ALA A 8 -18.53 18.01 -13.80
CA ALA A 8 -18.41 17.00 -12.75
C ALA A 8 -18.96 15.63 -13.22
N THR A 9 -20.14 15.60 -13.84
CA THR A 9 -20.73 14.35 -14.38
C THR A 9 -19.84 13.74 -15.46
N THR A 10 -19.30 14.57 -16.36
CA THR A 10 -18.34 14.14 -17.40
C THR A 10 -17.08 13.56 -16.78
N ALA A 11 -16.51 14.20 -15.75
CA ALA A 11 -15.32 13.75 -15.05
C ALA A 11 -15.54 12.42 -14.31
N LEU A 12 -16.70 12.23 -13.67
CA LEU A 12 -17.09 10.97 -13.01
C LEU A 12 -17.18 9.82 -14.03
N LEU A 13 -17.94 10.02 -15.11
CA LEU A 13 -18.13 9.00 -16.14
C LEU A 13 -16.81 8.67 -16.84
N LEU A 14 -16.02 9.68 -17.20
CA LEU A 14 -14.71 9.51 -17.82
C LEU A 14 -13.73 8.78 -16.88
N ALA A 15 -13.66 9.14 -15.60
CA ALA A 15 -12.82 8.45 -14.62
C ALA A 15 -13.25 7.00 -14.38
N ALA A 16 -14.55 6.72 -14.35
CA ALA A 16 -15.09 5.37 -14.22
C ALA A 16 -14.74 4.51 -15.45
N VAL A 17 -14.97 5.03 -16.67
CA VAL A 17 -14.65 4.34 -17.92
C VAL A 17 -13.14 4.12 -18.07
N LEU A 18 -12.30 5.14 -17.82
CA LEU A 18 -10.85 5.00 -17.87
C LEU A 18 -10.33 4.00 -16.80
N SER A 19 -10.92 3.99 -15.60
CA SER A 19 -10.58 3.01 -14.54
C SER A 19 -10.92 1.57 -14.95
N ALA A 20 -12.00 1.36 -15.69
CA ALA A 20 -12.36 0.07 -16.26
C ALA A 20 -11.40 -0.33 -17.39
N LEU A 21 -11.15 0.58 -18.36
CA LEU A 21 -10.32 0.35 -19.54
C LEU A 21 -8.85 0.08 -19.17
N PHE A 22 -8.25 0.91 -18.31
CA PHE A 22 -6.84 0.78 -17.92
C PHE A 22 -6.52 -0.50 -17.13
N ARG A 23 -7.53 -1.24 -16.66
CA ARG A 23 -7.36 -2.56 -16.05
C ARG A 23 -6.67 -3.56 -17.01
N ALA A 24 -6.97 -3.51 -18.30
CA ALA A 24 -6.40 -4.41 -19.30
C ALA A 24 -4.92 -4.12 -19.64
N PRO A 25 -4.50 -2.89 -20.04
CA PRO A 25 -3.10 -2.59 -20.30
C PRO A 25 -2.23 -2.68 -19.04
N ALA A 26 -2.74 -2.35 -17.85
CA ALA A 26 -1.98 -2.52 -16.60
C ALA A 26 -1.57 -3.99 -16.36
N LEU A 27 -2.45 -4.94 -16.67
CA LEU A 27 -2.16 -6.37 -16.58
C LEU A 27 -1.19 -6.82 -17.69
N ARG A 28 -1.36 -6.34 -18.94
CA ARG A 28 -0.43 -6.64 -20.05
C ARG A 28 0.99 -6.11 -19.81
N LEU A 29 1.12 -4.94 -19.19
CA LEU A 29 2.40 -4.31 -18.83
C LEU A 29 2.98 -4.81 -17.50
N GLY A 30 2.30 -5.72 -16.79
CA GLY A 30 2.75 -6.21 -15.48
C GLY A 30 2.75 -5.17 -14.35
N LEU A 31 2.13 -4.00 -14.57
CA LEU A 31 2.03 -2.88 -13.62
C LEU A 31 1.02 -3.20 -12.52
N VAL A 32 1.48 -3.97 -11.54
CA VAL A 32 0.66 -4.63 -10.53
C VAL A 32 1.14 -4.34 -9.11
N ASP A 33 0.22 -3.89 -8.27
CA ASP A 33 0.43 -3.69 -6.84
C ASP A 33 0.53 -5.05 -6.11
N ARG A 34 1.77 -5.54 -5.97
CA ARG A 34 2.11 -6.71 -5.14
C ARG A 34 2.19 -6.39 -3.64
N ARG A 35 1.78 -5.18 -3.21
CA ARG A 35 1.75 -4.76 -1.79
C ARG A 35 0.42 -5.13 -1.11
N ARG A 36 -0.60 -5.54 -1.89
CA ARG A 36 -1.92 -6.01 -1.46
C ARG A 36 -1.96 -7.55 -1.48
N VAL A 37 -2.88 -8.16 -0.71
CA VAL A 37 -2.98 -9.64 -0.57
C VAL A 37 -3.33 -10.33 -1.89
N ARG A 38 -4.09 -9.65 -2.76
CA ARG A 38 -4.26 -10.02 -4.16
C ARG A 38 -3.49 -9.01 -5.02
N PRO A 39 -2.85 -9.43 -6.13
CA PRO A 39 -2.29 -8.51 -7.11
C PRO A 39 -3.39 -7.65 -7.76
N VAL A 40 -3.24 -6.32 -7.71
CA VAL A 40 -4.21 -5.36 -8.29
C VAL A 40 -3.50 -4.42 -9.27
N PRO A 41 -4.01 -4.16 -10.49
CA PRO A 41 -3.38 -3.26 -11.46
C PRO A 41 -3.22 -1.81 -10.95
N LEU A 42 -2.13 -1.12 -11.32
CA LEU A 42 -1.71 0.16 -10.70
C LEU A 42 -2.16 1.46 -11.39
N LEU A 43 -2.85 1.40 -12.53
CA LEU A 43 -3.13 2.59 -13.37
C LEU A 43 -4.33 3.44 -12.94
N GLY A 44 -4.92 3.21 -11.75
CA GLY A 44 -6.13 3.92 -11.32
C GLY A 44 -5.93 5.43 -11.13
N GLY A 45 -4.75 5.83 -10.63
CA GLY A 45 -4.39 7.24 -10.53
C GLY A 45 -4.28 7.95 -11.88
N VAL A 46 -3.86 7.22 -12.94
CA VAL A 46 -3.79 7.78 -14.29
C VAL A 46 -5.19 8.09 -14.83
N ALA A 47 -6.20 7.28 -14.52
CA ALA A 47 -7.59 7.57 -14.88
C ALA A 47 -8.11 8.87 -14.23
N VAL A 48 -7.82 9.09 -12.94
CA VAL A 48 -8.23 10.31 -12.20
C VAL A 48 -7.48 11.54 -12.70
N VAL A 49 -6.17 11.45 -12.90
CA VAL A 49 -5.35 12.56 -13.43
C VAL A 49 -5.80 12.93 -14.84
N ALA A 50 -5.94 11.93 -15.74
CA ALA A 50 -6.36 12.18 -17.12
C ALA A 50 -7.77 12.78 -17.20
N SER A 51 -8.75 12.25 -16.46
CA SER A 51 -10.11 12.82 -16.45
C SER A 51 -10.15 14.23 -15.87
N THR A 52 -9.41 14.51 -14.79
CA THR A 52 -9.32 15.85 -14.21
C THR A 52 -8.70 16.85 -15.19
N CYS A 53 -7.54 16.51 -15.77
CA CYS A 53 -6.84 17.40 -16.70
C CYS A 53 -7.61 17.61 -18.01
N LEU A 54 -8.21 16.56 -18.58
CA LEU A 54 -8.95 16.65 -19.86
C LEU A 54 -10.24 17.46 -19.71
N VAL A 55 -11.01 17.27 -18.64
CA VAL A 55 -12.25 18.03 -18.42
C VAL A 55 -11.95 19.49 -18.08
N ALA A 56 -10.92 19.77 -17.28
CA ALA A 56 -10.48 21.14 -16.99
C ALA A 56 -9.96 21.86 -18.26
N ALA A 57 -9.14 21.19 -19.08
CA ALA A 57 -8.64 21.76 -20.33
C ALA A 57 -9.76 22.02 -21.35
N ALA A 58 -10.68 21.06 -21.54
CA ALA A 58 -11.86 21.23 -22.38
C ALA A 58 -12.75 22.39 -21.90
N GLY A 59 -12.83 22.62 -20.58
CA GLY A 59 -13.57 23.73 -20.00
C GLY A 59 -12.99 25.11 -20.30
N GLY A 60 -11.66 25.22 -20.30
CA GLY A 60 -10.98 26.42 -20.78
C GLY A 60 -11.14 26.62 -22.29
N TRP A 61 -10.98 25.55 -23.08
CA TRP A 61 -11.09 25.60 -24.55
C TRP A 61 -12.50 25.95 -25.05
N THR A 62 -13.54 25.58 -24.32
CA THR A 62 -14.94 25.93 -24.64
C THR A 62 -15.35 27.32 -24.11
N GLY A 63 -14.46 28.03 -23.40
CA GLY A 63 -14.75 29.33 -22.78
C GLY A 63 -15.78 29.28 -21.65
N ALA A 64 -16.29 28.10 -21.30
CA ALA A 64 -17.40 27.92 -20.36
C ALA A 64 -16.96 27.88 -18.89
N ALA A 65 -15.68 27.58 -18.63
CA ALA A 65 -14.97 28.05 -17.45
C ALA A 65 -13.49 28.25 -17.80
N PRO A 66 -13.07 29.49 -18.12
CA PRO A 66 -11.65 29.84 -18.21
C PRO A 66 -11.01 29.57 -16.84
N LEU A 67 -9.95 28.75 -16.83
CA LEU A 67 -9.13 28.57 -15.63
C LEU A 67 -8.25 29.82 -15.48
N GLY A 68 -8.31 30.51 -14.34
CA GLY A 68 -7.40 31.63 -14.08
C GLY A 68 -5.95 31.15 -14.00
N ASP A 69 -4.99 32.05 -14.21
CA ASP A 69 -3.56 31.69 -14.28
C ASP A 69 -3.04 31.01 -13.00
N GLY A 70 -3.66 31.26 -11.84
CA GLY A 70 -3.39 30.51 -10.60
C GLY A 70 -3.81 29.04 -10.69
N VAL A 71 -5.03 28.77 -11.17
CA VAL A 71 -5.59 27.42 -11.30
C VAL A 71 -4.95 26.65 -12.47
N GLY A 72 -4.58 27.34 -13.55
CA GLY A 72 -3.74 26.79 -14.62
C GLY A 72 -2.36 26.33 -14.13
N ARG A 73 -1.65 27.18 -13.36
CA ARG A 73 -0.36 26.82 -12.73
C ARG A 73 -0.51 25.66 -11.75
N LEU A 74 -1.54 25.67 -10.90
CA LEU A 74 -1.87 24.57 -9.98
C LEU A 74 -2.05 23.24 -10.71
N LEU A 75 -2.84 23.22 -11.79
CA LEU A 75 -3.12 22.02 -12.57
C LEU A 75 -1.87 21.50 -13.29
N ALA A 76 -1.06 22.40 -13.87
CA ALA A 76 0.20 22.04 -14.53
C ALA A 76 1.24 21.46 -13.55
N ALA A 77 1.44 22.10 -12.39
CA ALA A 77 2.31 21.60 -11.34
C ALA A 77 1.81 20.26 -10.76
N GLY A 78 0.49 20.13 -10.58
CA GLY A 78 -0.16 18.87 -10.21
C GLY A 78 0.10 17.76 -11.23
N ALA A 79 -0.04 18.03 -12.53
CA ALA A 79 0.27 17.08 -13.59
C ALA A 79 1.74 16.67 -13.58
N GLY A 80 2.67 17.59 -13.31
CA GLY A 80 4.09 17.27 -13.11
C GLY A 80 4.32 16.32 -11.92
N VAL A 81 3.65 16.54 -10.79
CA VAL A 81 3.64 15.63 -9.62
C VAL A 81 3.01 14.28 -9.96
N ALA A 82 1.96 14.25 -10.78
CA ALA A 82 1.32 13.02 -11.22
C ALA A 82 2.24 12.18 -12.12
N VAL A 83 2.95 12.81 -13.06
CA VAL A 83 3.98 12.16 -13.90
C VAL A 83 5.10 11.62 -13.02
N LEU A 84 5.60 12.40 -12.06
CA LEU A 84 6.62 11.94 -11.11
C LEU A 84 6.16 10.73 -10.29
N GLY A 85 4.88 10.71 -9.88
CA GLY A 85 4.24 9.58 -9.23
C GLY A 85 4.13 8.35 -10.14
N LEU A 86 3.74 8.52 -11.40
CA LEU A 86 3.66 7.44 -12.39
C LEU A 86 5.04 6.82 -12.66
N VAL A 87 6.07 7.65 -12.84
CA VAL A 87 7.46 7.20 -12.96
C VAL A 87 7.91 6.45 -11.71
N ALA A 88 7.44 6.84 -10.52
CA ALA A 88 7.71 6.10 -9.28
C ALA A 88 6.94 4.76 -9.17
N ASP A 89 5.73 4.64 -9.73
CA ASP A 89 5.00 3.37 -9.79
C ASP A 89 5.67 2.37 -10.76
N VAL A 90 6.26 2.85 -11.86
CA VAL A 90 6.96 2.02 -12.85
C VAL A 90 8.40 1.68 -12.41
N TRP A 91 9.23 2.69 -12.10
CA TRP A 91 10.67 2.53 -11.80
C TRP A 91 11.00 2.46 -10.30
N ARG A 92 10.01 2.50 -9.40
CA ARG A 92 10.18 2.37 -7.94
C ARG A 92 11.13 3.42 -7.33
N LEU A 93 10.98 4.67 -7.78
CA LEU A 93 11.78 5.81 -7.31
C LEU A 93 11.80 5.94 -5.78
N SER A 94 12.90 6.50 -5.26
CA SER A 94 13.04 6.69 -3.82
C SER A 94 12.09 7.78 -3.29
N ASN A 95 11.60 7.61 -2.06
CA ASN A 95 10.76 8.61 -1.36
C ASN A 95 11.38 10.02 -1.30
N ARG A 96 12.71 10.16 -1.44
CA ARG A 96 13.38 11.48 -1.49
C ARG A 96 13.09 12.22 -2.79
N ILE A 97 13.16 11.52 -3.93
CA ILE A 97 12.95 12.11 -5.26
C ILE A 97 11.49 12.58 -5.37
N LEU A 98 10.55 11.75 -4.90
CA LEU A 98 9.14 12.12 -4.79
C LEU A 98 8.94 13.39 -3.95
N LEU A 99 9.54 13.46 -2.76
CA LEU A 99 9.38 14.61 -1.87
C LEU A 99 9.98 15.90 -2.46
N VAL A 100 11.20 15.83 -3.01
CA VAL A 100 11.87 16.99 -3.64
C VAL A 100 11.06 17.49 -4.82
N GLY A 101 10.56 16.61 -5.68
CA GLY A 101 9.70 17.02 -6.79
C GLY A 101 8.37 17.64 -6.35
N THR A 102 7.73 17.14 -5.29
CA THR A 102 6.54 17.80 -4.71
C THR A 102 6.85 19.17 -4.08
N VAL A 103 8.02 19.35 -3.48
CA VAL A 103 8.46 20.64 -2.92
C VAL A 103 8.72 21.66 -4.04
N VAL A 104 9.42 21.25 -5.10
CA VAL A 104 9.66 22.09 -6.29
C VAL A 104 8.35 22.47 -6.97
N ALA A 105 7.45 21.51 -7.19
CA ALA A 105 6.13 21.80 -7.77
C ALA A 105 5.29 22.73 -6.89
N ALA A 106 5.33 22.60 -5.56
CA ALA A 106 4.60 23.47 -4.65
C ALA A 106 5.15 24.91 -4.68
N ALA A 107 6.46 25.07 -4.79
CA ALA A 107 7.11 26.37 -4.90
C ALA A 107 6.74 27.13 -6.20
N PHE A 108 6.29 26.45 -7.26
CA PHE A 108 5.75 27.09 -8.46
C PHE A 108 4.27 27.50 -8.38
N VAL A 109 3.56 27.10 -7.31
CA VAL A 109 2.11 27.34 -7.14
C VAL A 109 1.79 28.35 -6.05
N VAL A 110 2.63 28.46 -5.02
CA VAL A 110 2.41 29.39 -3.89
C VAL A 110 2.64 30.85 -4.32
N PRO A 111 1.66 31.77 -4.13
CA PRO A 111 1.82 33.19 -4.46
C PRO A 111 2.63 33.90 -3.38
N TYR A 112 3.96 33.90 -3.52
CA TYR A 112 4.87 34.53 -2.55
C TYR A 112 4.66 36.03 -2.38
N ASP A 113 4.18 36.71 -3.41
CA ASP A 113 3.92 38.16 -3.40
C ASP A 113 2.77 38.53 -2.43
N GLU A 114 1.81 37.61 -2.25
CA GLU A 114 0.67 37.78 -1.35
C GLU A 114 0.88 37.11 0.02
N THR A 115 1.52 35.93 0.06
CA THR A 115 1.78 35.22 1.34
C THR A 115 3.01 35.76 2.09
N GLY A 116 3.94 36.40 1.37
CA GLY A 116 5.29 36.65 1.85
C GLY A 116 6.14 35.38 2.00
N LEU A 117 7.45 35.55 2.11
CA LEU A 117 8.43 34.45 2.20
C LEU A 117 8.18 33.44 3.34
N PRO A 118 7.99 33.83 4.61
CA PRO A 118 7.92 32.85 5.71
C PRO A 118 6.65 31.99 5.67
N ALA A 119 5.49 32.58 5.36
CA ALA A 119 4.25 31.81 5.22
C ALA A 119 4.25 31.00 3.91
N GLY A 120 4.81 31.53 2.83
CA GLY A 120 4.95 30.79 1.57
C GLY A 120 5.84 29.54 1.71
N LEU A 121 6.96 29.63 2.44
CA LEU A 121 7.80 28.46 2.77
C LEU A 121 7.06 27.45 3.66
N ALA A 122 6.26 27.92 4.63
CA ALA A 122 5.41 27.05 5.43
C ALA A 122 4.32 26.35 4.59
N ALA A 123 3.73 27.05 3.63
CA ALA A 123 2.75 26.51 2.69
C ALA A 123 3.37 25.44 1.76
N VAL A 124 4.56 25.68 1.20
CA VAL A 124 5.31 24.68 0.42
C VAL A 124 5.59 23.42 1.25
N ALA A 125 6.03 23.59 2.50
CA ALA A 125 6.26 22.47 3.42
C ALA A 125 4.96 21.71 3.73
N TRP A 126 3.84 22.43 3.92
CA TRP A 126 2.52 21.87 4.15
C TRP A 126 2.03 21.03 2.94
N ILE A 127 2.06 21.58 1.73
CA ILE A 127 1.66 20.91 0.49
C ILE A 127 2.45 19.62 0.30
N ALA A 128 3.79 19.66 0.47
CA ALA A 128 4.64 18.48 0.35
C ALA A 128 4.36 17.43 1.44
N CYS A 129 4.05 17.85 2.68
CA CYS A 129 3.67 16.94 3.76
C CYS A 129 2.32 16.26 3.50
N VAL A 130 1.30 17.01 3.06
CA VAL A 130 -0.03 16.46 2.76
C VAL A 130 0.02 15.55 1.53
N ALA A 131 0.73 15.90 0.46
CA ALA A 131 0.95 15.00 -0.68
C ALA A 131 1.66 13.70 -0.25
N ALA A 132 2.66 13.78 0.64
CA ALA A 132 3.30 12.60 1.20
C ALA A 132 2.36 11.76 2.09
N ALA A 133 1.44 12.41 2.82
CA ALA A 133 0.44 11.76 3.67
C ALA A 133 -0.65 11.04 2.85
N PHE A 134 -1.18 11.65 1.78
CA PHE A 134 -2.11 10.99 0.86
C PHE A 134 -1.50 9.77 0.17
N ARG A 135 -0.20 9.82 -0.20
CA ARG A 135 0.54 8.61 -0.66
C ARG A 135 0.68 7.53 0.43
N GLY A 136 0.55 7.90 1.71
CA GLY A 136 0.42 6.98 2.83
C GLY A 136 -0.91 6.21 2.82
N LEU A 137 -2.01 6.84 2.39
CA LEU A 137 -3.36 6.25 2.38
C LEU A 137 -3.57 5.16 1.31
N ASP A 138 -2.75 5.10 0.24
CA ASP A 138 -2.70 4.01 -0.76
C ASP A 138 -2.05 2.71 -0.19
N HIS A 139 -2.53 2.29 0.97
CA HIS A 139 -2.27 0.97 1.57
C HIS A 139 -3.55 0.15 1.78
N ALA A 140 -4.73 0.81 1.78
CA ALA A 140 -6.05 0.18 1.91
C ALA A 140 -6.87 0.29 0.62
N ASP A 141 -7.94 -0.50 0.50
CA ASP A 141 -8.95 -0.39 -0.56
C ASP A 141 -9.91 0.75 -0.21
N GLY A 142 -10.31 1.55 -1.20
CA GLY A 142 -11.22 2.71 -1.07
C GLY A 142 -10.63 3.94 -0.36
N LEU A 143 -9.86 3.76 0.72
CA LEU A 143 -9.48 4.81 1.68
C LEU A 143 -8.95 6.11 1.05
N ALA A 144 -7.94 6.04 0.18
CA ALA A 144 -7.37 7.23 -0.45
C ALA A 144 -8.36 7.95 -1.37
N GLY A 145 -9.28 7.21 -2.01
CA GLY A 145 -10.37 7.77 -2.80
C GLY A 145 -11.42 8.44 -1.92
N THR A 146 -11.96 7.74 -0.90
CA THR A 146 -12.95 8.29 0.03
C THR A 146 -12.47 9.58 0.69
N VAL A 147 -11.24 9.59 1.22
CA VAL A 147 -10.66 10.78 1.87
C VAL A 147 -10.41 11.90 0.86
N GLY A 148 -9.95 11.56 -0.36
CA GLY A 148 -9.80 12.52 -1.44
C GLY A 148 -11.12 13.19 -1.85
N VAL A 149 -12.20 12.42 -2.02
CA VAL A 149 -13.54 12.95 -2.34
C VAL A 149 -14.04 13.90 -1.24
N LEU A 150 -13.93 13.50 0.03
CA LEU A 150 -14.39 14.31 1.15
C LEU A 150 -13.61 15.62 1.28
N THR A 151 -12.27 15.56 1.24
CA THR A 151 -11.43 16.77 1.27
C THR A 151 -11.62 17.63 0.02
N ALA A 152 -11.89 17.05 -1.15
CA ALA A 152 -12.22 17.80 -2.38
C ALA A 152 -13.52 18.60 -2.25
N PHE A 153 -14.60 17.98 -1.75
CA PHE A 153 -15.85 18.69 -1.48
C PHE A 153 -15.67 19.77 -0.41
N GLY A 154 -14.90 19.49 0.66
CA GLY A 154 -14.62 20.48 1.70
C GLY A 154 -13.84 21.68 1.18
N ALA A 155 -12.72 21.46 0.49
CA ALA A 155 -11.94 22.53 -0.11
C ALA A 155 -12.74 23.29 -1.20
N GLY A 156 -13.60 22.59 -1.96
CA GLY A 156 -14.46 23.21 -2.96
C GLY A 156 -15.56 24.08 -2.36
N ALA A 157 -16.13 23.69 -1.21
CA ALA A 157 -17.06 24.53 -0.45
C ALA A 157 -16.37 25.78 0.10
N CYS A 158 -15.11 25.67 0.54
CA CYS A 158 -14.31 26.83 0.92
C CYS A 158 -14.02 27.75 -0.27
N ALA A 159 -13.55 27.21 -1.41
CA ALA A 159 -13.31 27.99 -2.63
C ALA A 159 -14.58 28.72 -3.11
N ALA A 160 -15.74 28.09 -3.03
CA ALA A 160 -17.03 28.72 -3.37
C ALA A 160 -17.46 29.83 -2.38
N ALA A 161 -17.05 29.75 -1.11
CA ALA A 161 -17.30 30.81 -0.13
C ALA A 161 -16.46 32.08 -0.44
N GLU A 162 -15.23 31.90 -0.89
CA GLU A 162 -14.32 32.96 -1.36
C GLU A 162 -14.61 33.43 -2.81
N MET A 163 -15.72 32.99 -3.42
CA MET A 163 -16.09 33.25 -4.83
C MET A 163 -15.04 32.81 -5.88
N MET A 164 -14.15 31.89 -5.53
CA MET A 164 -13.13 31.31 -6.44
C MET A 164 -13.75 30.22 -7.32
N ASP A 165 -14.66 30.61 -8.22
CA ASP A 165 -15.48 29.72 -9.05
C ASP A 165 -14.64 28.72 -9.89
N ASP A 166 -13.50 29.13 -10.44
CA ASP A 166 -12.63 28.27 -11.26
C ASP A 166 -11.94 27.18 -10.42
N LEU A 167 -11.49 27.53 -9.22
CA LEU A 167 -10.92 26.60 -8.24
C LEU A 167 -11.98 25.66 -7.66
N ALA A 168 -13.20 26.16 -7.40
CA ALA A 168 -14.34 25.36 -6.96
C ALA A 168 -14.78 24.36 -8.04
N VAL A 169 -14.80 24.76 -9.32
CA VAL A 169 -15.04 23.87 -10.45
C VAL A 169 -13.95 22.80 -10.58
N LEU A 170 -12.66 23.16 -10.48
CA LEU A 170 -11.57 22.17 -10.50
C LEU A 170 -11.70 21.13 -9.37
N LEU A 171 -12.05 21.58 -8.16
CA LEU A 171 -12.23 20.70 -7.00
C LEU A 171 -13.47 19.80 -7.14
N SER A 172 -14.55 20.30 -7.75
CA SER A 172 -15.72 19.50 -8.11
C SER A 172 -15.40 18.43 -9.16
N ILE A 173 -14.65 18.79 -10.21
CA ILE A 173 -14.12 17.86 -11.23
C ILE A 173 -13.27 16.77 -10.56
N LEU A 174 -12.37 17.14 -9.64
CA LEU A 174 -11.53 16.20 -8.90
C LEU A 174 -12.36 15.27 -7.99
N ALA A 175 -13.32 15.81 -7.23
CA ALA A 175 -14.22 15.02 -6.38
C ALA A 175 -15.01 13.99 -7.20
N ALA A 176 -15.52 14.40 -8.37
CA ALA A 176 -16.28 13.57 -9.27
C ALA A 176 -15.42 12.48 -9.94
N ALA A 177 -14.21 12.83 -10.41
CA ALA A 177 -13.24 11.88 -10.95
C ALA A 177 -12.80 10.83 -9.91
N LEU A 178 -12.51 11.27 -8.68
CA LEU A 178 -12.21 10.37 -7.57
C LEU A 178 -13.38 9.44 -7.23
N THR A 179 -14.62 9.92 -7.35
CA THR A 179 -15.84 9.12 -7.16
C THR A 179 -15.98 8.03 -8.24
N GLY A 180 -15.77 8.35 -9.52
CA GLY A 180 -15.78 7.37 -10.61
C GLY A 180 -14.68 6.30 -10.50
N PHE A 181 -13.50 6.69 -9.99
CA PHE A 181 -12.44 5.76 -9.61
C PHE A 181 -12.82 4.91 -8.37
N LEU A 182 -13.49 5.49 -7.38
CA LEU A 182 -13.86 4.79 -6.14
C LEU A 182 -14.79 3.59 -6.41
N MET A 183 -15.67 3.68 -7.41
CA MET A 183 -16.48 2.54 -7.91
C MET A 183 -15.65 1.31 -8.30
N HIS A 184 -14.38 1.51 -8.68
CA HIS A 184 -13.45 0.45 -9.07
C HIS A 184 -12.40 0.12 -8.00
N ASN A 185 -12.20 1.00 -7.03
CA ASN A 185 -11.24 0.86 -5.92
C ASN A 185 -11.87 0.41 -4.60
N TRP A 186 -13.20 0.44 -4.47
CA TRP A 186 -13.92 -0.08 -3.29
C TRP A 186 -13.61 -1.56 -3.05
N HIS A 187 -13.67 -1.99 -1.79
CA HIS A 187 -13.30 -3.36 -1.42
C HIS A 187 -14.30 -4.39 -1.98
N PRO A 188 -13.84 -5.46 -2.67
CA PRO A 188 -12.45 -5.78 -3.03
C PRO A 188 -11.97 -5.03 -4.29
N ALA A 189 -10.87 -4.28 -4.17
CA ALA A 189 -10.41 -3.37 -5.22
C ALA A 189 -10.07 -4.08 -6.55
N ARG A 190 -10.59 -3.54 -7.66
CA ARG A 190 -10.34 -4.03 -9.03
C ARG A 190 -9.15 -3.34 -9.70
N ILE A 191 -8.83 -2.12 -9.26
CA ILE A 191 -7.70 -1.29 -9.67
C ILE A 191 -7.17 -0.50 -8.45
N ALA A 192 -5.86 -0.29 -8.36
CA ALA A 192 -5.18 0.42 -7.27
C ALA A 192 -4.86 1.87 -7.69
N PHE A 193 -4.66 2.75 -6.70
CA PHE A 193 -4.54 4.18 -6.95
C PHE A 193 -3.13 4.61 -7.39
N GLY A 194 -2.10 4.01 -6.78
CA GLY A 194 -0.71 4.28 -7.10
C GLY A 194 -0.17 5.59 -6.54
N ALA A 195 1.14 5.77 -6.62
CA ALA A 195 1.83 7.02 -6.32
C ALA A 195 1.38 8.15 -7.26
N CYS A 196 1.07 7.86 -8.53
CA CYS A 196 0.51 8.81 -9.50
C CYS A 196 -0.72 9.57 -8.96
N GLY A 197 -1.80 8.84 -8.68
CA GLY A 197 -3.07 9.46 -8.25
C GLY A 197 -3.02 10.01 -6.83
N SER A 198 -2.35 9.32 -5.91
CA SER A 198 -2.28 9.74 -4.51
C SER A 198 -1.40 10.97 -4.27
N LEU A 199 -0.30 11.13 -5.02
CA LEU A 199 0.48 12.37 -4.98
C LEU A 199 -0.25 13.53 -5.63
N PHE A 200 -0.84 13.32 -6.83
CA PHE A 200 -1.65 14.34 -7.51
C PHE A 200 -2.77 14.87 -6.60
N THR A 201 -3.57 13.96 -6.04
CA THR A 201 -4.72 14.31 -5.21
C THR A 201 -4.29 15.06 -3.95
N GLY A 202 -3.29 14.55 -3.22
CA GLY A 202 -2.79 15.23 -2.02
C GLY A 202 -2.11 16.57 -2.31
N PHE A 203 -1.49 16.73 -3.48
CA PHE A 203 -0.90 17.99 -3.92
C PHE A 203 -1.98 19.02 -4.26
N VAL A 204 -2.91 18.69 -5.15
CA VAL A 204 -3.97 19.61 -5.60
C VAL A 204 -4.81 20.05 -4.40
N LEU A 205 -5.28 19.11 -3.57
CA LEU A 205 -6.10 19.43 -2.40
C LEU A 205 -5.38 20.37 -1.40
N ALA A 206 -4.10 20.13 -1.12
CA ALA A 206 -3.35 20.96 -0.19
C ALA A 206 -3.03 22.34 -0.76
N ALA A 207 -2.69 22.41 -2.06
CA ALA A 207 -2.39 23.67 -2.72
C ALA A 207 -3.65 24.52 -2.94
N SER A 208 -4.79 23.92 -3.34
CA SER A 208 -6.08 24.61 -3.36
C SER A 208 -6.46 25.16 -1.99
N ALA A 209 -6.33 24.35 -0.92
CA ALA A 209 -6.64 24.80 0.43
C ALA A 209 -5.69 25.90 0.96
N VAL A 210 -4.45 25.97 0.44
CA VAL A 210 -3.54 27.10 0.67
C VAL A 210 -4.01 28.35 -0.09
N LEU A 211 -4.35 28.22 -1.38
CA LEU A 211 -4.79 29.35 -2.23
C LEU A 211 -6.04 30.03 -1.65
N VAL A 212 -7.05 29.25 -1.24
CA VAL A 212 -8.28 29.69 -0.55
C VAL A 212 -8.01 30.37 0.82
N ARG A 213 -6.77 30.28 1.34
CA ARG A 213 -6.35 30.86 2.61
C ARG A 213 -5.22 31.89 2.46
N THR A 214 -4.96 32.36 1.25
CA THR A 214 -4.07 33.50 0.97
C THR A 214 -4.66 34.77 1.60
N GLY A 215 -3.82 35.69 2.07
CA GLY A 215 -4.25 36.92 2.77
C GLY A 215 -4.83 36.74 4.18
N TYR A 216 -5.15 35.51 4.62
CA TYR A 216 -5.75 35.24 5.93
C TYR A 216 -4.74 34.96 7.05
N ASP A 217 -5.10 35.36 8.28
CA ASP A 217 -4.36 35.07 9.51
C ASP A 217 -3.87 33.62 9.64
N ALA A 218 -2.59 33.46 9.98
CA ALA A 218 -1.92 32.17 10.05
C ALA A 218 -2.57 31.18 11.04
N GLY A 219 -3.17 31.66 12.14
CA GLY A 219 -3.84 30.82 13.14
C GLY A 219 -5.10 30.14 12.60
N PRO A 220 -6.15 30.90 12.22
CA PRO A 220 -7.33 30.38 11.53
C PRO A 220 -6.99 29.58 10.25
N THR A 221 -6.00 30.02 9.47
CA THR A 221 -5.55 29.30 8.28
C THR A 221 -4.96 27.92 8.62
N ALA A 222 -4.09 27.81 9.64
CA ALA A 222 -3.60 26.52 10.11
C ALA A 222 -4.74 25.61 10.63
N ALA A 223 -5.75 26.18 11.27
CA ALA A 223 -6.94 25.45 11.74
C ALA A 223 -7.77 24.87 10.58
N VAL A 224 -8.06 25.65 9.54
CA VAL A 224 -8.79 25.20 8.34
C VAL A 224 -7.98 24.16 7.57
N LEU A 225 -6.71 24.44 7.27
CA LEU A 225 -5.79 23.52 6.58
C LEU A 225 -5.67 22.18 7.32
N PHE A 226 -5.52 22.21 8.65
CA PHE A 226 -5.51 21.01 9.45
C PHE A 226 -6.85 20.27 9.36
N GLY A 227 -7.99 20.93 9.58
CA GLY A 227 -9.32 20.29 9.54
C GLY A 227 -9.59 19.53 8.24
N LEU A 228 -9.33 20.17 7.10
CA LEU A 228 -9.52 19.58 5.76
C LEU A 228 -8.64 18.34 5.50
N THR A 229 -7.48 18.22 6.17
CA THR A 229 -6.48 17.16 5.93
C THR A 229 -6.24 16.23 7.12
N ALA A 230 -6.95 16.44 8.23
CA ALA A 230 -6.59 15.94 9.56
C ALA A 230 -6.32 14.44 9.61
N LEU A 231 -7.15 13.64 8.92
CA LEU A 231 -6.99 12.19 8.86
C LEU A 231 -5.70 11.74 8.14
N ALA A 232 -5.37 12.36 7.01
CA ALA A 232 -4.16 12.05 6.25
C ALA A 232 -2.92 12.38 7.10
N SER A 233 -2.91 13.58 7.68
CA SER A 233 -1.86 14.04 8.59
C SER A 233 -1.74 13.15 9.83
N ALA A 234 -2.84 12.69 10.42
CA ALA A 234 -2.85 11.78 11.56
C ALA A 234 -2.30 10.39 11.23
N ASP A 235 -2.64 9.81 10.08
CA ASP A 235 -2.06 8.53 9.63
C ASP A 235 -0.54 8.66 9.43
N ALA A 236 -0.10 9.74 8.77
CA ALA A 236 1.33 10.01 8.55
C ALA A 236 2.10 10.19 9.87
N VAL A 237 1.58 11.00 10.80
CA VAL A 237 2.17 11.22 12.13
C VAL A 237 2.21 9.91 12.93
N LEU A 238 1.13 9.11 12.92
CA LEU A 238 1.06 7.82 13.61
C LEU A 238 2.10 6.84 13.09
N VAL A 239 2.29 6.77 11.76
CA VAL A 239 3.30 5.92 11.12
C VAL A 239 4.72 6.38 11.48
N VAL A 240 4.99 7.69 11.46
CA VAL A 240 6.30 8.26 11.85
C VAL A 240 6.60 7.97 13.32
N LEU A 241 5.67 8.25 14.22
CA LEU A 241 5.81 8.05 15.66
C LEU A 241 5.97 6.56 16.00
N SER A 242 5.13 5.70 15.43
CA SER A 242 5.23 4.25 15.64
C SER A 242 6.57 3.68 15.15
N ARG A 243 7.14 4.19 14.07
CA ARG A 243 8.47 3.75 13.57
C ARG A 243 9.60 4.29 14.42
N ARG A 244 9.54 5.56 14.87
CA ARG A 244 10.52 6.13 15.83
C ARG A 244 10.55 5.33 17.13
N LEU A 245 9.40 5.10 17.78
CA LEU A 245 9.29 4.30 19.01
C LEU A 245 9.79 2.86 18.81
N ALA A 246 9.44 2.21 17.69
CA ALA A 246 9.93 0.88 17.36
C ALA A 246 11.45 0.83 17.08
N GLY A 247 12.10 1.97 16.80
CA GLY A 247 13.49 2.04 16.32
C GLY A 247 13.64 1.52 14.89
N ARG A 248 12.60 1.66 14.06
CA ARG A 248 12.57 1.21 12.67
C ARG A 248 12.87 2.40 11.72
N PRO A 249 13.71 2.22 10.68
CA PRO A 249 13.98 3.29 9.74
C PRO A 249 12.71 3.63 8.96
N LEU A 250 12.36 4.92 8.87
CA LEU A 250 11.14 5.42 8.21
C LEU A 250 10.95 4.91 6.76
N ARG A 251 12.06 4.56 6.09
CA ARG A 251 12.10 4.00 4.73
C ARG A 251 11.50 2.59 4.60
N ARG A 252 11.46 1.78 5.67
CA ARG A 252 10.84 0.43 5.62
C ARG A 252 9.32 0.58 5.68
N ARG A 253 8.60 0.06 4.67
CA ARG A 253 7.13 -0.06 4.69
C ARG A 253 6.75 -1.13 5.74
N GLY A 254 5.69 -0.86 6.51
CA GLY A 254 5.21 -1.73 7.58
C GLY A 254 3.71 -1.48 7.85
N PRO A 255 2.99 -2.42 8.48
CA PRO A 255 1.53 -2.36 8.68
C PRO A 255 1.14 -1.42 9.84
N ASP A 256 1.68 -0.20 9.81
CA ASP A 256 1.69 0.76 10.93
C ASP A 256 0.52 1.75 10.93
N HIS A 257 -0.19 1.82 9.80
CA HIS A 257 -1.24 2.77 9.46
C HIS A 257 -2.54 2.55 10.26
N LEU A 258 -3.41 3.57 10.32
CA LEU A 258 -4.70 3.55 11.02
C LEU A 258 -5.57 2.36 10.61
N ALA A 259 -5.77 2.13 9.31
CA ALA A 259 -6.63 1.02 8.83
C ALA A 259 -6.05 -0.37 9.19
N HIS A 260 -4.72 -0.52 9.25
CA HIS A 260 -4.10 -1.76 9.73
C HIS A 260 -4.28 -1.98 11.24
N ARG A 261 -4.34 -0.91 12.05
CA ARG A 261 -4.60 -1.00 13.49
C ARG A 261 -6.08 -1.29 13.77
N LEU A 262 -7.00 -0.62 13.09
CA LEU A 262 -8.43 -0.91 13.16
C LEU A 262 -8.72 -2.38 12.78
N ARG A 263 -8.10 -2.90 11.72
CA ARG A 263 -8.22 -4.33 11.34
C ARG A 263 -7.61 -5.30 12.36
N ARG A 264 -6.66 -4.87 13.20
CA ARG A 264 -6.15 -5.66 14.34
C ARG A 264 -7.09 -5.64 15.56
N LEU A 265 -8.05 -4.71 15.60
CA LEU A 265 -9.13 -4.66 16.59
C LEU A 265 -10.39 -5.42 16.14
N GLY A 266 -10.33 -6.17 15.03
CA GLY A 266 -11.43 -7.00 14.51
C GLY A 266 -12.28 -6.36 13.42
N LEU A 267 -12.08 -5.08 13.08
CA LEU A 267 -12.83 -4.42 12.00
C LEU A 267 -12.53 -5.04 10.63
N THR A 268 -13.57 -5.23 9.82
CA THR A 268 -13.45 -5.71 8.43
C THR A 268 -12.73 -4.66 7.56
N PRO A 269 -12.11 -5.05 6.41
CA PRO A 269 -11.49 -4.09 5.50
C PRO A 269 -12.41 -2.92 5.08
N PRO A 270 -13.69 -3.12 4.65
CA PRO A 270 -14.57 -2.00 4.35
C PRO A 270 -15.01 -1.25 5.61
N GLY A 271 -15.26 -1.94 6.74
CA GLY A 271 -15.66 -1.28 7.99
C GLY A 271 -14.61 -0.32 8.53
N ALA A 272 -13.32 -0.69 8.44
CA ALA A 272 -12.21 0.21 8.76
C ALA A 272 -12.15 1.41 7.81
N THR A 273 -12.41 1.22 6.51
CA THR A 273 -12.44 2.31 5.52
C THR A 273 -13.62 3.26 5.74
N VAL A 274 -14.81 2.74 6.06
CA VAL A 274 -16.02 3.54 6.38
C VAL A 274 -15.82 4.35 7.66
N LEU A 275 -15.30 3.74 8.74
CA LEU A 275 -15.04 4.44 10.00
C LEU A 275 -14.03 5.58 9.82
N LEU A 276 -12.98 5.37 9.02
CA LEU A 276 -12.03 6.41 8.67
C LEU A 276 -12.66 7.48 7.77
N GLY A 277 -13.55 7.11 6.84
CA GLY A 277 -14.34 8.05 6.03
C GLY A 277 -15.25 8.95 6.87
N VAL A 278 -15.94 8.41 7.87
CA VAL A 278 -16.76 9.19 8.81
C VAL A 278 -15.89 10.15 9.64
N ALA A 279 -14.72 9.70 10.10
CA ALA A 279 -13.76 10.57 10.79
C ALA A 279 -13.24 11.70 9.88
N ALA A 280 -12.93 11.42 8.62
CA ALA A 280 -12.54 12.44 7.64
C ALA A 280 -13.67 13.44 7.37
N PHE A 281 -14.92 12.98 7.19
CA PHE A 281 -16.06 13.86 7.00
C PHE A 281 -16.26 14.80 8.19
N ALA A 282 -16.17 14.29 9.43
CA ALA A 282 -16.27 15.12 10.63
C ALA A 282 -15.17 16.18 10.72
N THR A 283 -13.91 15.85 10.42
CA THR A 283 -12.81 16.82 10.45
C THR A 283 -12.88 17.84 9.31
N VAL A 284 -13.29 17.40 8.11
CA VAL A 284 -13.50 18.27 6.95
C VAL A 284 -14.64 19.24 7.23
N LEU A 285 -15.77 18.77 7.76
CA LEU A 285 -16.91 19.60 8.13
C LEU A 285 -16.52 20.66 9.17
N VAL A 286 -15.73 20.31 10.19
CA VAL A 286 -15.17 21.30 11.13
C VAL A 286 -14.25 22.29 10.41
N GLY A 287 -13.42 21.86 9.46
CA GLY A 287 -12.59 22.74 8.64
C GLY A 287 -13.40 23.76 7.84
N VAL A 288 -14.49 23.32 7.20
CA VAL A 288 -15.41 24.20 6.45
C VAL A 288 -16.15 25.16 7.39
N LEU A 289 -16.68 24.68 8.52
CA LEU A 289 -17.40 25.51 9.50
C LEU A 289 -16.50 26.59 10.15
N VAL A 290 -15.22 26.30 10.36
CA VAL A 290 -14.25 27.31 10.82
C VAL A 290 -13.91 28.30 9.72
N HIS A 291 -13.81 27.85 8.47
CA HIS A 291 -13.55 28.72 7.33
C HIS A 291 -14.69 29.71 7.06
N THR A 292 -15.95 29.25 7.09
CA THR A 292 -17.14 30.09 6.90
C THR A 292 -17.52 30.93 8.12
N GLY A 293 -16.74 30.88 9.21
CA GLY A 293 -16.99 31.64 10.45
C GLY A 293 -18.11 31.10 11.35
N TRP A 294 -18.76 29.99 10.98
CA TRP A 294 -19.81 29.34 11.79
C TRP A 294 -19.28 28.67 13.06
N LEU A 295 -17.97 28.41 13.14
CA LEU A 295 -17.31 27.81 14.29
C LEU A 295 -16.02 28.57 14.61
N ALA A 296 -15.78 28.89 15.88
CA ALA A 296 -14.53 29.50 16.30
C ALA A 296 -13.32 28.57 16.00
N PRO A 297 -12.11 29.09 15.73
CA PRO A 297 -10.92 28.27 15.46
C PRO A 297 -10.56 27.26 16.57
N THR A 298 -11.00 27.51 17.80
CA THR A 298 -10.92 26.55 18.92
C THR A 298 -11.66 25.24 18.66
N GLY A 299 -12.72 25.23 17.84
CA GLY A 299 -13.41 24.02 17.39
C GLY A 299 -12.51 23.08 16.57
N ALA A 300 -11.63 23.64 15.73
CA ALA A 300 -10.61 22.84 15.03
C ALA A 300 -9.56 22.29 16.00
N LEU A 301 -9.22 22.99 17.08
CA LEU A 301 -8.33 22.48 18.13
C LEU A 301 -8.96 21.29 18.88
N TRP A 302 -10.27 21.33 19.16
CA TRP A 302 -11.00 20.18 19.73
C TRP A 302 -11.03 18.98 18.78
N ALA A 303 -11.30 19.21 17.49
CA ALA A 303 -11.24 18.16 16.47
C ALA A 303 -9.82 17.56 16.34
N ALA A 304 -8.79 18.42 16.34
CA ALA A 304 -7.38 17.98 16.34
C ALA A 304 -7.03 17.18 17.60
N GLY A 305 -7.50 17.61 18.77
CA GLY A 305 -7.34 16.89 20.04
C GLY A 305 -8.00 15.51 20.01
N ALA A 306 -9.22 15.40 19.50
CA ALA A 306 -9.93 14.13 19.35
C ALA A 306 -9.23 13.18 18.37
N VAL A 307 -8.79 13.69 17.20
CA VAL A 307 -8.03 12.92 16.21
C VAL A 307 -6.69 12.45 16.77
N LEU A 308 -5.97 13.32 17.49
CA LEU A 308 -4.71 12.98 18.14
C LEU A 308 -4.90 11.95 19.26
N ALA A 309 -5.94 12.09 20.09
CA ALA A 309 -6.29 11.13 21.13
C ALA A 309 -6.65 9.76 20.53
N ALA A 310 -7.41 9.72 19.43
CA ALA A 310 -7.72 8.49 18.70
C ALA A 310 -6.45 7.85 18.10
N ALA A 311 -5.55 8.64 17.51
CA ALA A 311 -4.27 8.16 16.99
C ALA A 311 -3.36 7.61 18.11
N LEU A 312 -3.30 8.28 19.27
CA LEU A 312 -2.54 7.84 20.45
C LEU A 312 -3.15 6.59 21.12
N ALA A 313 -4.48 6.45 21.12
CA ALA A 313 -5.15 5.23 21.55
C ALA A 313 -4.81 4.06 20.61
N LEU A 314 -4.92 4.27 19.29
CA LEU A 314 -4.55 3.28 18.28
C LEU A 314 -3.04 2.98 18.27
N LEU A 315 -2.18 3.90 18.72
CA LEU A 315 -0.75 3.65 18.92
C LEU A 315 -0.48 2.56 19.97
N ARG A 316 -1.34 2.43 20.99
CA ARG A 316 -1.25 1.37 22.02
C ARG A 316 -1.41 -0.05 21.43
N VAL A 317 -2.10 -0.18 20.29
CA VAL A 317 -2.20 -1.45 19.54
C VAL A 317 -0.82 -1.82 19.00
N ARG A 318 -0.14 -2.78 19.63
CA ARG A 318 1.23 -3.17 19.28
C ARG A 318 1.28 -3.87 17.92
N VAL A 319 1.67 -3.11 16.88
CA VAL A 319 1.95 -3.63 15.53
C VAL A 319 3.26 -4.42 15.49
N TYR A 320 4.26 -4.01 16.27
CA TYR A 320 5.54 -4.70 16.44
C TYR A 320 5.58 -5.42 17.79
N GLY A 321 6.09 -6.66 17.79
CA GLY A 321 6.48 -7.33 19.03
C GLY A 321 7.68 -6.66 19.71
N PRO A 322 8.00 -7.03 20.97
CA PRO A 322 9.18 -6.51 21.66
C PRO A 322 10.46 -6.67 20.83
N ARG A 323 11.38 -5.71 20.93
CA ARG A 323 12.75 -5.93 20.44
C ARG A 323 13.31 -7.12 21.22
N ARG A 324 13.56 -8.25 20.56
CA ARG A 324 14.48 -9.25 21.12
C ARG A 324 15.80 -8.51 21.37
N PRO A 325 16.38 -8.59 22.58
CA PRO A 325 17.77 -8.17 22.78
C PRO A 325 18.64 -8.85 21.74
N GLY A 326 19.70 -8.18 21.28
CA GLY A 326 20.71 -8.85 20.47
C GLY A 326 21.32 -9.95 21.33
N GLY A 327 20.98 -11.21 21.05
CA GLY A 327 21.65 -12.33 21.69
C GLY A 327 23.15 -12.24 21.38
N PRO A 328 24.04 -12.70 22.28
CA PRO A 328 25.45 -12.85 21.94
C PRO A 328 25.57 -13.70 20.66
N PRO A 329 26.58 -13.46 19.80
CA PRO A 329 26.71 -14.13 18.51
C PRO A 329 26.85 -15.64 18.70
N GLY A 330 25.71 -16.34 18.66
CA GLY A 330 25.63 -17.76 18.89
C GLY A 330 26.40 -18.51 17.81
N THR A 331 27.36 -19.33 18.24
CA THR A 331 28.13 -20.20 17.35
C THR A 331 27.17 -21.03 16.50
N ALA A 332 27.20 -20.77 15.19
CA ALA A 332 26.37 -21.48 14.21
C ALA A 332 26.85 -22.93 14.09
N THR A 333 26.33 -23.80 14.95
CA THR A 333 26.61 -25.24 14.95
C THR A 333 26.04 -25.85 13.67
N HIS A 334 26.92 -25.98 12.67
CA HIS A 334 26.64 -26.56 11.36
C HIS A 334 26.25 -28.04 11.50
N ARG A 335 24.96 -28.31 11.74
CA ARG A 335 24.41 -29.66 11.64
C ARG A 335 24.32 -30.06 10.17
N HIS A 336 25.34 -30.78 9.71
CA HIS A 336 25.29 -31.47 8.42
C HIS A 336 24.18 -32.52 8.44
N THR A 337 23.07 -32.24 7.76
CA THR A 337 22.07 -33.26 7.40
C THR A 337 22.51 -33.97 6.13
N THR A 338 23.25 -35.08 6.28
CA THR A 338 23.70 -35.92 5.17
C THR A 338 22.51 -36.47 4.40
N PHE A 339 22.40 -36.13 3.11
CA PHE A 339 21.26 -36.46 2.27
C PHE A 339 21.44 -37.84 1.62
N GLY A 340 20.90 -38.89 2.24
CA GLY A 340 21.02 -40.27 1.76
C GLY A 340 20.26 -40.50 0.45
N ARG A 341 20.99 -40.83 -0.63
CA ARG A 341 20.39 -41.35 -1.87
C ARG A 341 20.13 -42.85 -1.72
N HIS A 342 18.88 -43.29 -1.96
CA HIS A 342 18.58 -44.69 -2.24
C HIS A 342 18.24 -44.85 -3.74
N THR A 343 19.08 -45.60 -4.44
CA THR A 343 18.78 -46.18 -5.76
C THR A 343 18.53 -47.67 -5.62
N THR A 344 17.63 -48.20 -6.45
CA THR A 344 17.17 -49.58 -6.43
C THR A 344 18.14 -50.58 -7.03
N LEU A 345 18.28 -51.76 -6.41
CA LEU A 345 18.53 -53.07 -7.04
C LEU A 345 18.45 -54.18 -5.98
N GLY A 346 17.97 -55.37 -6.34
CA GLY A 346 17.91 -56.54 -5.45
C GLY A 346 16.65 -57.41 -5.64
N ARG A 347 16.75 -58.46 -6.45
CA ARG A 347 15.70 -59.49 -6.65
C ARG A 347 16.29 -60.87 -6.36
N PRO A 348 15.75 -61.66 -5.42
CA PRO A 348 16.03 -63.09 -5.29
C PRO A 348 15.00 -63.95 -6.05
N THR A 349 15.30 -65.24 -6.22
CA THR A 349 14.49 -66.23 -6.95
C THR A 349 14.47 -67.58 -6.22
N GLY A 350 13.34 -68.29 -6.27
CA GLY A 350 13.15 -69.63 -5.69
C GLY A 350 12.54 -69.61 -4.27
N SER A 351 11.89 -70.68 -3.78
CA SER A 351 11.55 -71.94 -4.46
C SER A 351 10.37 -72.68 -3.76
N HIS A 352 9.66 -73.52 -4.52
CA HIS A 352 8.83 -74.68 -4.10
C HIS A 352 8.11 -74.70 -2.73
N ARG A 353 6.77 -74.71 -2.75
CA ARG A 353 5.95 -75.92 -2.45
C ARG A 353 4.42 -75.66 -2.47
N ASP A 354 3.75 -76.33 -3.41
CA ASP A 354 2.39 -76.89 -3.27
C ASP A 354 2.55 -78.41 -2.88
N PRO A 355 1.50 -79.24 -2.65
CA PRO A 355 0.06 -79.02 -2.87
C PRO A 355 -0.91 -79.45 -1.72
N ARG A 356 -2.19 -79.05 -1.86
CA ARG A 356 -3.45 -79.82 -1.60
C ARG A 356 -4.66 -78.93 -1.98
N ALA A 357 -5.47 -79.28 -2.98
CA ALA A 357 -6.61 -80.22 -2.95
C ALA A 357 -7.85 -79.69 -2.16
N ALA A 358 -9.09 -79.78 -2.64
CA ALA A 358 -9.64 -80.15 -3.96
C ALA A 358 -11.16 -79.82 -4.07
N ARG A 359 -11.72 -79.92 -5.29
CA ARG A 359 -13.17 -79.99 -5.63
C ARG A 359 -14.05 -78.74 -5.38
N ASP A 360 -15.31 -78.69 -5.82
CA ASP A 360 -15.96 -79.00 -7.13
C ASP A 360 -17.46 -78.61 -7.02
N THR A 361 -18.13 -78.26 -8.13
CA THR A 361 -19.59 -77.96 -8.25
C THR A 361 -20.13 -76.81 -7.37
N GLY A 362 -21.33 -76.23 -7.60
CA GLY A 362 -22.19 -76.25 -8.78
C GLY A 362 -23.64 -75.77 -8.55
N VAL A 363 -24.12 -74.88 -9.44
CA VAL A 363 -25.50 -74.85 -10.01
C VAL A 363 -26.73 -74.49 -9.12
N ARG A 364 -27.61 -73.60 -9.66
CA ARG A 364 -29.04 -73.32 -9.28
C ARG A 364 -29.30 -72.65 -7.90
N ARG A 365 -30.47 -72.07 -7.59
CA ARG A 365 -31.52 -71.26 -8.31
C ARG A 365 -32.59 -70.86 -7.26
N GLY A 366 -33.18 -69.67 -7.37
CA GLY A 366 -34.65 -69.51 -7.21
C GLY A 366 -35.22 -68.62 -6.09
N ARG A 367 -36.31 -67.92 -6.49
CA ARG A 367 -37.39 -67.24 -5.72
C ARG A 367 -37.04 -65.93 -5.02
N ASP A 368 -37.67 -64.80 -5.37
CA ASP A 368 -39.11 -64.37 -5.34
C ASP A 368 -39.53 -64.02 -3.90
N THR A 369 -39.86 -62.78 -3.53
CA THR A 369 -40.94 -61.88 -4.00
C THR A 369 -40.64 -60.42 -3.55
N GLY A 370 -41.37 -59.36 -3.91
CA GLY A 370 -42.61 -59.19 -4.67
C GLY A 370 -42.72 -57.76 -5.27
N ALA A 371 -43.87 -57.39 -5.84
CA ALA A 371 -43.97 -56.25 -6.77
C ALA A 371 -44.84 -55.08 -6.28
N HIS A 372 -44.70 -53.89 -6.89
CA HIS A 372 -45.86 -53.06 -7.28
C HIS A 372 -45.56 -52.07 -8.43
N ARG A 373 -46.40 -52.14 -9.48
CA ARG A 373 -46.94 -51.14 -10.47
C ARG A 373 -46.40 -49.68 -10.45
N THR A 374 -46.35 -48.85 -11.50
CA THR A 374 -46.54 -48.82 -12.99
C THR A 374 -46.18 -47.36 -13.44
N ALA A 375 -45.96 -46.90 -14.68
CA ALA A 375 -45.99 -47.40 -16.08
C ALA A 375 -44.85 -46.64 -16.87
N GLY A 376 -44.79 -46.49 -18.22
CA GLY A 376 -45.56 -47.00 -19.35
C GLY A 376 -45.43 -46.17 -20.65
N THR A 377 -44.44 -46.47 -21.51
CA THR A 377 -44.33 -46.12 -22.96
C THR A 377 -44.25 -44.63 -23.40
N GLY A 378 -43.60 -44.27 -24.52
CA GLY A 378 -42.89 -45.09 -25.53
C GLY A 378 -42.05 -44.31 -26.57
N PHE A 379 -41.41 -45.08 -27.46
CA PHE A 379 -40.57 -44.70 -28.64
C PHE A 379 -41.46 -44.45 -29.91
N PRO A 380 -40.99 -44.01 -31.11
CA PRO A 380 -39.75 -44.42 -31.81
C PRO A 380 -39.00 -43.38 -32.70
N ALA A 381 -38.01 -43.89 -33.46
CA ALA A 381 -37.25 -43.24 -34.56
C ALA A 381 -37.79 -43.79 -35.95
N PRO A 382 -37.10 -43.84 -37.12
CA PRO A 382 -35.68 -43.59 -37.46
C PRO A 382 -35.33 -42.97 -38.86
N SER A 383 -34.01 -42.88 -39.14
CA SER A 383 -33.32 -43.19 -40.43
C SER A 383 -33.42 -42.29 -41.68
N ALA A 384 -32.27 -41.71 -42.07
CA ALA A 384 -31.69 -41.85 -43.43
C ALA A 384 -30.16 -41.55 -43.42
N ALA A 385 -29.41 -42.03 -44.42
CA ALA A 385 -27.94 -41.92 -44.61
C ALA A 385 -27.65 -41.60 -46.11
N PRO A 386 -26.40 -41.43 -46.64
CA PRO A 386 -25.09 -41.86 -46.12
C PRO A 386 -23.88 -40.89 -46.31
N THR A 387 -22.69 -41.43 -45.99
CA THR A 387 -21.30 -40.96 -46.16
C THR A 387 -20.77 -41.17 -47.62
N PRO A 388 -19.47 -40.98 -48.01
CA PRO A 388 -18.20 -40.68 -47.29
C PRO A 388 -17.43 -39.45 -47.87
N THR A 389 -16.15 -39.11 -47.64
CA THR A 389 -14.87 -39.72 -47.17
C THR A 389 -14.03 -38.65 -46.42
N SER A 390 -12.89 -38.90 -45.74
CA SER A 390 -12.37 -40.10 -45.04
C SER A 390 -11.31 -39.71 -43.99
N ASN A 391 -11.60 -40.00 -42.72
CA ASN A 391 -10.74 -40.75 -41.79
C ASN A 391 -9.21 -40.44 -41.66
N ARG A 392 -8.81 -39.90 -40.49
CA ARG A 392 -7.75 -40.42 -39.56
C ARG A 392 -6.27 -40.54 -40.04
N SER A 393 -5.26 -40.50 -39.15
CA SER A 393 -5.20 -40.25 -37.69
C SER A 393 -3.76 -39.97 -37.21
N SER A 394 -3.65 -39.33 -36.04
CA SER A 394 -2.57 -39.39 -35.03
C SER A 394 -1.23 -40.09 -35.33
N THR A 395 -0.13 -39.47 -34.87
CA THR A 395 0.86 -40.10 -33.96
C THR A 395 1.61 -39.01 -33.17
N ARG A 396 2.17 -39.36 -31.99
CA ARG A 396 3.02 -38.48 -31.17
C ARG A 396 4.47 -38.53 -31.67
N MET A 397 5.20 -37.41 -31.66
CA MET A 397 6.57 -37.33 -31.11
C MET A 397 7.15 -35.90 -31.17
N SER A 398 8.23 -35.69 -30.44
CA SER A 398 9.11 -34.52 -30.42
C SER A 398 10.55 -35.00 -30.20
N PRO A 399 11.59 -34.15 -30.29
CA PRO A 399 11.76 -32.91 -31.06
C PRO A 399 12.86 -33.08 -32.14
N PHE A 400 13.21 -32.05 -32.92
CA PHE A 400 14.54 -31.94 -33.53
C PHE A 400 14.96 -30.49 -33.84
N GLU A 401 16.27 -30.27 -34.02
CA GLU A 401 16.92 -28.96 -34.12
C GLU A 401 17.49 -28.63 -35.53
N ALA A 402 18.00 -27.41 -35.64
CA ALA A 402 19.17 -27.00 -36.44
C ALA A 402 19.10 -26.91 -37.97
N TYR A 403 18.99 -25.68 -38.48
CA TYR A 403 19.95 -25.11 -39.44
C TYR A 403 19.87 -23.56 -39.36
N GLY A 404 20.97 -22.80 -39.31
CA GLY A 404 22.38 -23.14 -39.18
C GLY A 404 23.19 -21.91 -38.74
N GLY A 405 24.50 -22.04 -38.49
CA GLY A 405 25.32 -20.93 -37.98
C GLY A 405 26.71 -20.81 -38.61
N ARG A 406 27.27 -19.61 -38.54
CA ARG A 406 28.70 -19.25 -38.69
C ARG A 406 28.95 -18.02 -37.80
N GLY A 407 30.10 -17.82 -37.16
CA GLY A 407 31.29 -18.67 -37.01
C GLY A 407 32.23 -18.02 -35.97
N ARG A 408 33.21 -18.76 -35.44
CA ARG A 408 34.17 -18.25 -34.44
C ARG A 408 35.53 -18.95 -34.64
N ALA A 409 36.59 -18.35 -34.09
CA ALA A 409 38.01 -18.68 -34.31
C ALA A 409 38.52 -18.24 -35.71
N GLY A 410 39.82 -17.99 -35.91
CA GLY A 410 40.94 -18.22 -35.00
C GLY A 410 41.89 -17.03 -34.78
N ASP A 411 42.83 -17.30 -33.90
CA ASP A 411 43.97 -16.53 -33.42
C ASP A 411 44.88 -15.90 -34.49
N GLU A 412 45.63 -14.86 -34.10
CA GLU A 412 47.08 -15.01 -33.94
C GLU A 412 47.69 -13.89 -33.07
N THR A 413 48.90 -14.11 -32.55
CA THR A 413 49.70 -13.12 -31.79
C THR A 413 51.13 -13.13 -32.33
N PRO A 414 51.87 -12.01 -32.28
CA PRO A 414 53.11 -12.10 -31.50
C PRO A 414 53.47 -10.82 -30.70
N ALA A 415 54.31 -11.02 -29.68
CA ALA A 415 54.61 -10.02 -28.65
C ALA A 415 55.80 -9.09 -28.96
N LYS A 416 55.74 -7.87 -28.41
CA LYS A 416 56.84 -7.12 -27.75
C LYS A 416 56.26 -5.85 -27.07
N GLY A 417 56.78 -5.34 -25.95
CA GLY A 417 57.92 -5.79 -25.14
C GLY A 417 57.85 -5.29 -23.68
N ARG A 418 58.82 -5.71 -22.85
CA ARG A 418 58.87 -5.43 -21.40
C ARG A 418 59.50 -4.06 -21.09
N ARG A 419 59.15 -3.43 -19.95
CA ARG A 419 60.12 -3.06 -18.88
C ARG A 419 59.50 -2.46 -17.60
N ALA A 420 59.89 -3.05 -16.49
CA ALA A 420 60.15 -2.49 -15.15
C ALA A 420 61.50 -3.14 -14.69
N PRO A 421 62.12 -2.88 -13.51
CA PRO A 421 61.67 -2.14 -12.32
C PRO A 421 62.74 -1.22 -11.64
N GLY A 422 62.46 -0.75 -10.41
CA GLY A 422 63.40 -0.11 -9.45
C GLY A 422 63.06 1.34 -9.09
N GLY A 423 63.35 1.88 -7.90
CA GLY A 423 63.85 1.27 -6.64
C GLY A 423 64.52 2.28 -5.68
N THR A 424 64.32 2.14 -4.35
CA THR A 424 64.87 2.99 -3.23
C THR A 424 64.37 4.44 -3.17
N GLY A 425 64.33 5.17 -2.04
CA GLY A 425 64.51 4.89 -0.58
C GLY A 425 63.70 5.96 0.22
N ALA A 426 63.28 5.82 1.49
CA ALA A 426 63.94 5.47 2.77
C ALA A 426 64.23 6.72 3.65
N LEU A 427 64.20 6.54 4.99
CA LEU A 427 64.31 7.55 6.08
C LEU A 427 63.04 8.42 6.33
N GLY A 428 62.66 8.74 7.58
CA GLY A 428 63.20 8.32 8.89
C GLY A 428 62.31 8.74 10.08
N ALA A 429 62.59 8.21 11.29
CA ALA A 429 61.85 8.50 12.53
C ALA A 429 62.73 8.33 13.80
N PRO A 430 62.38 8.99 14.91
CA PRO A 430 62.56 8.46 16.28
C PRO A 430 61.22 8.57 17.09
N ARG A 431 60.83 7.71 18.06
CA ARG A 431 61.46 7.19 19.30
C ARG A 431 61.82 8.32 20.29
N GLY A 432 61.53 8.30 21.60
CA GLY A 432 60.83 7.40 22.57
C GLY A 432 60.76 8.17 23.93
N PRO A 433 60.71 7.57 25.16
CA PRO A 433 60.37 6.21 25.65
C PRO A 433 58.99 6.23 26.40
N GLY A 434 58.58 5.34 27.32
CA GLY A 434 59.01 3.96 27.65
C GLY A 434 59.23 3.59 29.13
N ALA A 435 58.21 3.68 30.01
CA ALA A 435 58.16 3.02 31.35
C ALA A 435 56.68 2.67 31.67
N ASP A 436 56.19 1.50 32.12
CA ASP A 436 56.68 0.33 32.87
C ASP A 436 56.35 0.35 34.39
N ALA A 437 55.41 -0.50 34.81
CA ALA A 437 55.11 -0.92 36.19
C ALA A 437 54.14 -2.11 36.20
N ARG A 438 54.32 -3.10 37.10
CA ARG A 438 53.49 -4.32 37.17
C ARG A 438 52.69 -4.43 38.47
N GLY A 439 51.38 -4.67 38.32
CA GLY A 439 50.59 -5.65 39.07
C GLY A 439 50.47 -5.60 40.60
N MET A 440 49.22 -5.54 41.09
CA MET A 440 48.79 -6.25 42.31
C MET A 440 47.35 -6.74 42.19
N ARG A 441 47.02 -7.84 42.89
CA ARG A 441 45.66 -8.41 43.03
C ARG A 441 45.36 -8.63 44.51
N VAL A 442 44.32 -8.00 45.04
CA VAL A 442 43.62 -8.39 46.29
C VAL A 442 42.14 -7.92 46.18
N PRO A 443 41.20 -8.36 47.06
CA PRO A 443 39.86 -8.78 46.62
C PRO A 443 38.74 -7.75 46.80
N PRO A 444 37.54 -7.98 46.21
CA PRO A 444 36.35 -7.19 46.52
C PRO A 444 35.88 -7.41 47.97
N ALA A 445 35.60 -6.32 48.68
CA ALA A 445 35.10 -6.35 50.05
C ALA A 445 33.62 -6.77 50.13
N SER A 446 33.27 -7.58 51.12
CA SER A 446 31.91 -8.01 51.40
C SER A 446 31.06 -6.90 52.04
N ARG A 447 29.82 -6.72 51.58
CA ARG A 447 28.79 -5.94 52.29
C ARG A 447 27.40 -6.57 52.15
N GLY A 448 26.79 -6.86 53.31
CA GLY A 448 25.34 -6.82 53.53
C GLY A 448 24.46 -7.73 52.67
N GLN A 449 24.29 -9.00 53.09
CA GLN A 449 23.04 -9.71 52.81
C GLN A 449 21.90 -9.04 53.59
N ALA A 450 20.89 -8.52 52.87
CA ALA A 450 19.60 -8.20 53.47
C ALA A 450 18.68 -9.44 53.40
N PRO A 451 17.88 -9.73 54.43
CA PRO A 451 17.00 -10.91 54.44
C PRO A 451 15.87 -10.79 53.40
N ALA A 452 15.48 -11.91 52.81
CA ALA A 452 14.39 -11.96 51.84
C ALA A 452 13.02 -11.79 52.54
N PRO A 453 12.05 -11.06 51.93
CA PRO A 453 10.69 -11.00 52.45
C PRO A 453 9.98 -12.37 52.32
N PRO A 454 9.07 -12.72 53.25
CA PRO A 454 8.37 -13.99 53.23
C PRO A 454 7.38 -14.12 52.05
N PRO A 455 7.05 -15.34 51.61
CA PRO A 455 6.15 -15.56 50.48
C PRO A 455 4.72 -15.10 50.81
N GLN A 456 4.22 -14.11 50.07
CA GLN A 456 2.81 -13.73 50.16
C GLN A 456 1.91 -14.84 49.60
N GLN A 457 0.89 -15.21 50.37
CA GLN A 457 -0.06 -16.26 50.01
C GLN A 457 -1.11 -15.78 48.99
N SER A 458 -1.81 -16.74 48.38
CA SER A 458 -2.64 -16.55 47.19
C SER A 458 -3.92 -15.72 47.43
N ALA A 459 -3.94 -14.47 46.93
CA ALA A 459 -5.16 -13.64 46.85
C ALA A 459 -6.11 -14.07 45.70
N SER A 460 -6.25 -15.37 45.45
CA SER A 460 -6.98 -15.94 44.30
C SER A 460 -7.92 -17.11 44.65
N SER A 461 -7.98 -17.53 45.92
CA SER A 461 -8.94 -18.53 46.42
C SER A 461 -10.24 -17.89 46.93
N GLN A 462 -10.14 -16.91 47.84
CA GLN A 462 -11.31 -16.35 48.56
C GLN A 462 -12.27 -15.47 47.73
N LEU A 463 -11.94 -15.11 46.48
CA LEU A 463 -12.85 -14.35 45.60
C LEU A 463 -13.70 -15.23 44.67
N ARG A 464 -13.68 -16.56 44.82
CA ARG A 464 -14.47 -17.50 44.00
C ARG A 464 -15.66 -18.14 44.71
N GLU A 465 -15.82 -17.88 46.01
CA GLU A 465 -16.83 -18.53 46.86
C GLU A 465 -18.07 -17.62 47.10
N SER A 466 -17.90 -16.30 46.95
CA SER A 466 -18.93 -15.27 47.21
C SER A 466 -19.89 -14.99 46.04
N LEU A 467 -19.81 -15.72 44.93
CA LEU A 467 -20.66 -15.55 43.72
C LEU A 467 -21.40 -16.84 43.32
N ARG A 468 -21.77 -17.67 44.30
CA ARG A 468 -22.60 -18.88 44.11
C ARG A 468 -23.88 -18.92 44.96
N VAL A 469 -24.38 -17.77 45.42
CA VAL A 469 -25.66 -17.66 46.15
C VAL A 469 -26.50 -16.49 45.62
N ARG A 470 -26.95 -16.60 44.36
CA ARG A 470 -28.18 -15.97 43.83
C ARG A 470 -28.44 -16.47 42.42
N ASP A 471 -29.47 -17.31 42.30
CA ASP A 471 -30.41 -17.46 41.18
C ASP A 471 -31.26 -18.71 41.47
N GLY A 472 -32.51 -18.48 41.87
CA GLY A 472 -33.49 -19.46 42.34
C GLY A 472 -34.79 -18.76 42.69
#